data_AF-M4BYL6-F1
#
_entry.id   AF-M4BYL6-F1
#
_cell.length_a   1.000
_cell.length_b   1.000
_cell.length_c   1.000
_cell.angle_alpha   90.00
_cell.angle_beta   90.00
_cell.angle_gamma   90.00
#
_symmetry.space_group_name_H-M   'P 1'
#
loop_
_entity.id
_entity.type
_entity.pdbx_description
1 polymer ?
#
loop_
_entity_poly.entity_id
_entity_poly.type
_entity_poly.pdbx_seq_one_letter_code
_entity_poly.pdbx_strand_id
1 'polypeptide(L)'
;MYMMQREWDKARSDFFSGFKSYDEAGEPRRLQCLKYLVLANMLSESQVNVFDSQEAKPYENDKEIVAMTMLTDAFLHDEIKTFEKVLTRNQEAIMDDPFIKHYIDSLLRTIRSKVLLKIVKPYRTMDTQYIARELNDIPLSEVESLLSALVLDKKIEARIDQVHHTLVLLDSKPEEKFQTSIKGWCDTLEKFHSWTMDRISTGVGM
;
A
#
# COMPACT_ATOMS: atom_id res chain seq x y z
N MET A 1 0.98 -19.27 8.55
CA MET A 1 1.11 -18.92 7.12
C MET A 1 1.29 -17.40 7.02
N TYR A 2 2.39 -16.93 6.40
CA TYR A 2 2.80 -15.52 6.44
C TYR A 2 1.76 -14.53 5.87
N MET A 3 0.91 -14.96 4.94
CA MET A 3 -0.22 -14.17 4.41
C MET A 3 -1.20 -13.70 5.50
N MET A 4 -1.45 -14.52 6.53
CA MET A 4 -2.36 -14.16 7.64
C MET A 4 -1.73 -13.12 8.58
N GLN A 5 -0.39 -13.10 8.65
CA GLN A 5 0.37 -12.15 9.46
C GLN A 5 0.68 -10.86 8.70
N ARG A 6 0.21 -10.72 7.45
CA ARG A 6 0.51 -9.61 6.54
C ARG A 6 2.01 -9.47 6.23
N GLU A 7 2.78 -10.54 6.36
CA GLU A 7 4.19 -10.58 5.97
C GLU A 7 4.31 -10.98 4.49
N TRP A 8 3.98 -10.04 3.59
CA TRP A 8 3.82 -10.29 2.15
C TRP A 8 5.12 -10.75 1.47
N ASP A 9 6.27 -10.16 1.80
CA ASP A 9 7.55 -10.51 1.19
C ASP A 9 8.00 -11.94 1.51
N LYS A 10 7.77 -12.39 2.76
CA LYS A 10 8.06 -13.76 3.19
C LYS A 10 7.08 -14.72 2.54
N ALA A 11 5.80 -14.39 2.51
CA ALA A 11 4.78 -15.17 1.81
C ALA A 11 5.11 -15.37 0.33
N ARG A 12 5.52 -14.29 -0.36
CA ARG A 12 5.95 -14.36 -1.77
C ARG A 12 7.13 -15.33 -1.95
N SER A 13 8.14 -15.24 -1.08
CA SER A 13 9.31 -16.12 -1.14
C SER A 13 8.94 -17.59 -0.92
N ASP A 14 8.08 -17.86 0.07
CA ASP A 14 7.57 -19.21 0.35
C ASP A 14 6.77 -19.76 -0.84
N PHE A 15 5.82 -18.98 -1.40
CA PHE A 15 5.05 -19.42 -2.56
C PHE A 15 5.91 -19.63 -3.80
N PHE A 16 6.96 -18.84 -3.99
CA PHE A 16 7.88 -19.04 -5.11
C PHE A 16 8.64 -20.36 -4.98
N SER A 17 9.15 -20.66 -3.77
CA SER A 17 9.82 -21.94 -3.51
C SER A 17 8.86 -23.12 -3.65
N GLY A 18 7.62 -23.00 -3.13
CA GLY A 18 6.59 -24.01 -3.27
C GLY A 18 6.16 -24.24 -4.72
N PHE A 19 6.02 -23.17 -5.51
CA PHE A 19 5.73 -23.25 -6.94
C PHE A 19 6.81 -24.05 -7.68
N LYS A 20 8.09 -23.74 -7.43
CA LYS A 20 9.22 -24.46 -8.03
C LYS A 20 9.20 -25.95 -7.69
N SER A 21 8.97 -26.29 -6.41
CA SER A 21 8.87 -27.69 -6.00
C SER A 21 7.69 -28.43 -6.64
N TYR A 22 6.53 -27.78 -6.79
CA TYR A 22 5.37 -28.39 -7.48
C TYR A 22 5.60 -28.53 -8.98
N ASP A 23 6.32 -27.59 -9.59
CA ASP A 23 6.66 -27.65 -11.01
C ASP A 23 7.65 -28.79 -11.32
N GLU A 24 8.71 -28.91 -10.51
CA GLU A 24 9.67 -30.02 -10.59
C GLU A 24 9.03 -31.39 -10.36
N ALA A 25 8.00 -31.46 -9.50
CA ALA A 25 7.24 -32.67 -9.23
C ALA A 25 6.13 -32.95 -10.28
N GLY A 26 5.82 -32.00 -11.17
CA GLY A 26 4.74 -32.13 -12.15
C GLY A 26 3.32 -32.12 -11.55
N GLU A 27 3.15 -31.60 -10.33
CA GLU A 27 1.87 -31.60 -9.62
C GLU A 27 0.94 -30.50 -10.18
N PRO A 28 -0.34 -30.80 -10.47
CA PRO A 28 -1.27 -29.80 -11.02
C PRO A 28 -1.52 -28.60 -10.11
N ARG A 29 -1.27 -28.74 -8.79
CA ARG A 29 -1.35 -27.66 -7.80
C ARG A 29 -0.37 -26.51 -8.03
N ARG A 30 0.61 -26.67 -8.92
CA ARG A 30 1.52 -25.57 -9.32
C ARG A 30 0.75 -24.33 -9.80
N LEU A 31 -0.36 -24.50 -10.52
CA LEU A 31 -1.17 -23.39 -11.02
C LEU A 31 -1.82 -22.62 -9.86
N GLN A 32 -2.34 -23.33 -8.87
CA GLN A 32 -2.88 -22.72 -7.66
C GLN A 32 -1.80 -21.98 -6.86
N CYS A 33 -0.62 -22.58 -6.70
CA CYS A 33 0.51 -21.93 -6.04
C CYS A 33 0.95 -20.65 -6.79
N LEU A 34 0.95 -20.69 -8.13
CA LEU A 34 1.25 -19.54 -8.98
C LEU A 34 0.23 -18.40 -8.80
N LYS A 35 -1.07 -18.71 -8.71
CA LYS A 35 -2.11 -17.70 -8.38
C LYS A 35 -1.81 -17.01 -7.04
N TYR A 36 -1.44 -17.78 -6.02
CA TYR A 36 -1.12 -17.23 -4.69
C TYR A 36 0.18 -16.43 -4.66
N LEU A 37 1.18 -16.87 -5.42
CA LEU A 37 2.42 -16.13 -5.62
C LEU A 37 2.16 -14.75 -6.23
N VAL A 38 1.37 -14.70 -7.31
CA VAL A 38 1.00 -13.45 -7.98
C VAL A 38 0.23 -12.53 -7.04
N LEU A 39 -0.73 -13.06 -6.29
CA LEU A 39 -1.47 -12.31 -5.26
C LEU A 39 -0.53 -11.74 -4.19
N ALA A 40 0.37 -12.55 -3.64
CA ALA A 40 1.33 -12.10 -2.63
C ALA A 40 2.28 -11.02 -3.18
N ASN A 41 2.70 -11.13 -4.45
CA ASN A 41 3.55 -10.14 -5.10
C ASN A 41 2.84 -8.79 -5.31
N MET A 42 1.55 -8.80 -5.67
CA MET A 42 0.78 -7.56 -5.78
C MET A 42 0.54 -6.93 -4.39
N LEU A 43 0.26 -7.73 -3.36
CA LEU A 43 0.08 -7.24 -1.98
C LEU A 43 1.37 -6.69 -1.37
N SER A 44 2.54 -7.21 -1.78
CA SER A 44 3.84 -6.67 -1.38
C SER A 44 4.21 -5.37 -2.12
N GLU A 45 3.31 -4.80 -2.92
CA GLU A 45 3.53 -3.60 -3.76
C GLU A 45 4.75 -3.71 -4.70
N SER A 46 5.16 -4.94 -5.06
CA SER A 46 6.34 -5.16 -5.89
C SER A 46 6.07 -4.74 -7.34
N GLN A 47 7.03 -4.05 -7.95
CA GLN A 47 6.97 -3.67 -9.36
C GLN A 47 7.55 -4.74 -10.29
N VAL A 48 7.95 -5.91 -9.75
CA VAL A 48 8.52 -7.00 -10.53
C VAL A 48 7.40 -7.88 -11.04
N ASN A 49 7.38 -8.15 -12.35
CA ASN A 49 6.44 -9.10 -12.92
C ASN A 49 6.90 -10.54 -12.61
N VAL A 50 6.02 -11.34 -12.01
CA VAL A 50 6.29 -12.75 -11.70
C VAL A 50 6.51 -13.56 -12.97
N PHE A 51 5.83 -13.21 -14.06
CA PHE A 51 5.87 -13.92 -15.34
C PHE A 51 7.15 -13.67 -16.16
N ASP A 52 7.99 -12.70 -15.74
CA ASP A 52 9.33 -12.54 -16.32
C ASP A 52 10.31 -13.64 -15.89
N SER A 53 9.98 -14.39 -14.82
CA SER A 53 10.77 -15.55 -14.39
C SER A 53 10.70 -16.68 -15.42
N GLN A 54 11.82 -17.38 -15.61
CA GLN A 54 11.89 -18.49 -16.59
C GLN A 54 10.91 -19.62 -16.25
N GLU A 55 10.60 -19.77 -14.97
CA GLU A 55 9.72 -20.80 -14.43
C GLU A 55 8.23 -20.47 -14.64
N ALA A 56 7.83 -19.20 -14.52
CA ALA A 56 6.43 -18.78 -14.67
C ALA A 56 6.05 -18.41 -16.11
N LYS A 57 7.01 -17.97 -16.94
CA LYS A 57 6.79 -17.53 -18.33
C LYS A 57 6.01 -18.53 -19.20
N PRO A 58 6.22 -19.85 -19.14
CA PRO A 58 5.46 -20.81 -19.93
C PRO A 58 3.96 -20.82 -19.62
N TYR A 59 3.58 -20.42 -18.40
CA TYR A 59 2.22 -20.47 -17.88
C TYR A 59 1.41 -19.19 -18.14
N GLU A 60 2.04 -18.16 -18.71
CA GLU A 60 1.43 -16.85 -18.95
C GLU A 60 0.14 -16.93 -19.81
N ASN A 61 0.13 -17.84 -20.79
CA ASN A 61 -0.97 -18.04 -21.73
C ASN A 61 -1.96 -19.15 -21.31
N ASP A 62 -1.80 -19.75 -20.13
CA ASP A 62 -2.71 -20.77 -19.64
C ASP A 62 -4.09 -20.16 -19.29
N LYS A 63 -5.18 -20.81 -19.69
CA LYS A 63 -6.55 -20.30 -19.47
C LYS A 63 -6.86 -20.02 -18.01
N GLU A 64 -6.28 -20.77 -17.08
CA GLU A 64 -6.48 -20.56 -15.64
C GLU A 64 -5.64 -19.41 -15.06
N ILE A 65 -4.58 -19.00 -15.77
CA ILE A 65 -3.58 -18.02 -15.30
C ILE A 65 -3.68 -16.68 -16.03
N VAL A 66 -4.15 -16.66 -17.28
CA VAL A 66 -4.31 -15.44 -18.09
C VAL A 66 -5.04 -14.33 -17.33
N ALA A 67 -6.07 -14.67 -16.55
CA ALA A 67 -6.78 -13.69 -15.73
C ALA A 67 -5.86 -13.04 -14.67
N MET A 68 -4.98 -13.82 -14.03
CA MET A 68 -3.97 -13.32 -13.08
C MET A 68 -2.87 -12.51 -13.78
N THR A 69 -2.46 -12.91 -14.99
CA THR A 69 -1.51 -12.13 -15.82
C THR A 69 -2.09 -10.75 -16.12
N MET A 70 -3.33 -10.69 -16.61
CA MET A 70 -4.01 -9.42 -16.90
C MET A 70 -4.19 -8.54 -15.65
N LEU A 71 -4.46 -9.14 -14.49
CA LEU A 71 -4.51 -8.39 -13.22
C LEU A 71 -3.14 -7.83 -12.82
N THR A 72 -2.09 -8.63 -13.00
CA THR A 72 -0.71 -8.21 -12.70
C THR A 72 -0.31 -7.05 -13.57
N ASP A 73 -0.57 -7.12 -14.88
CA ASP A 73 -0.31 -6.03 -15.81
C ASP A 73 -1.08 -4.76 -15.46
N ALA A 74 -2.37 -4.87 -15.16
CA ALA A 74 -3.17 -3.72 -14.74
C ALA A 74 -2.65 -3.11 -13.42
N PHE A 75 -2.16 -3.94 -12.50
CA PHE A 75 -1.56 -3.49 -11.24
C PHE A 75 -0.22 -2.77 -11.43
N LEU A 76 0.64 -3.27 -12.33
CA LEU A 76 1.93 -2.66 -12.65
C LEU A 76 1.76 -1.29 -13.33
N HIS A 77 0.75 -1.14 -14.20
CA HIS A 77 0.47 0.10 -14.93
C HIS A 77 -0.43 1.09 -14.16
N ASP A 78 -0.83 0.77 -12.93
CA ASP A 78 -1.75 1.58 -12.10
C ASP A 78 -3.13 1.80 -12.75
N GLU A 79 -3.63 0.83 -13.50
CA GLU A 79 -4.89 0.95 -14.24
C GLU A 79 -6.07 0.34 -13.48
N ILE A 80 -6.68 1.11 -12.58
CA ILE A 80 -7.79 0.62 -11.75
C ILE A 80 -9.02 0.17 -12.56
N LYS A 81 -9.36 0.91 -13.63
CA LYS A 81 -10.52 0.59 -14.48
C LYS A 81 -10.32 -0.74 -15.20
N THR A 82 -9.09 -1.01 -15.66
CA THR A 82 -8.73 -2.28 -16.30
C THR A 82 -8.74 -3.40 -15.28
N PHE A 83 -8.19 -3.16 -14.08
CA PHE A 83 -8.16 -4.11 -12.98
C PHE A 83 -9.56 -4.60 -12.56
N GLU A 84 -10.50 -3.68 -12.33
CA GLU A 84 -11.87 -4.03 -11.95
C GLU A 84 -12.66 -4.72 -13.07
N LYS A 85 -12.42 -4.34 -14.33
CA LYS A 85 -12.99 -5.05 -15.50
C LYS A 85 -12.51 -6.49 -15.58
N VAL A 86 -11.23 -6.74 -15.32
CA VAL A 86 -10.65 -8.10 -15.34
C VAL A 86 -11.23 -8.95 -14.20
N LEU A 87 -11.40 -8.37 -13.00
CA LEU A 87 -12.06 -9.05 -11.87
C LEU A 87 -13.52 -9.42 -12.19
N THR A 88 -14.28 -8.48 -12.78
CA THR A 88 -15.70 -8.72 -13.11
C THR A 88 -15.87 -9.75 -14.22
N ARG A 89 -15.00 -9.71 -15.24
CA ARG A 89 -15.08 -10.64 -16.39
C ARG A 89 -14.66 -12.07 -16.03
N ASN A 90 -13.68 -12.23 -15.14
CA ASN A 90 -13.12 -13.52 -14.77
C ASN A 90 -13.52 -13.94 -13.36
N GLN A 91 -14.75 -13.60 -12.96
CA GLN A 91 -15.24 -13.80 -11.60
C GLN A 91 -15.17 -15.27 -11.17
N GLU A 92 -15.56 -16.21 -12.04
CA GLU A 92 -15.51 -17.66 -11.77
C GLU A 92 -14.06 -18.16 -11.51
N ALA A 93 -13.08 -17.69 -12.28
CA ALA A 93 -11.70 -18.17 -12.15
C ALA A 93 -10.96 -17.64 -10.90
N ILE A 94 -11.44 -16.54 -10.32
CA ILE A 94 -10.74 -15.77 -9.28
C ILE A 94 -11.53 -15.74 -7.96
N MET A 95 -12.83 -15.46 -8.00
CA MET A 95 -13.67 -15.29 -6.81
C MET A 95 -14.19 -16.61 -6.23
N ASP A 96 -14.13 -17.70 -7.00
CA ASP A 96 -14.47 -19.04 -6.50
C ASP A 96 -13.43 -19.55 -5.51
N ASP A 97 -12.20 -19.02 -5.54
CA ASP A 97 -11.16 -19.35 -4.57
C ASP A 97 -11.38 -18.55 -3.26
N PRO A 98 -11.71 -19.22 -2.13
CA PRO A 98 -11.97 -18.53 -0.86
C PRO A 98 -10.75 -17.81 -0.30
N PHE A 99 -9.55 -18.32 -0.60
CA PHE A 99 -8.30 -17.72 -0.16
C PHE A 99 -8.05 -16.40 -0.88
N ILE A 100 -8.17 -16.39 -2.21
CA ILE A 100 -7.99 -15.16 -3.00
C ILE A 100 -9.06 -14.12 -2.65
N LYS A 101 -10.32 -14.54 -2.55
CA LYS A 101 -11.45 -13.67 -2.18
C LYS A 101 -11.22 -12.89 -0.88
N HIS A 102 -10.56 -13.49 0.11
CA HIS A 102 -10.26 -12.83 1.38
C HIS A 102 -9.32 -11.61 1.22
N TYR A 103 -8.42 -11.64 0.23
CA TYR A 103 -7.41 -10.59 0.05
C TYR A 103 -7.74 -9.59 -1.08
N ILE A 104 -8.74 -9.86 -1.91
CA ILE A 104 -9.11 -8.98 -3.03
C ILE A 104 -9.48 -7.57 -2.55
N ASP A 105 -10.23 -7.43 -1.46
CA ASP A 105 -10.60 -6.12 -0.91
C ASP A 105 -9.36 -5.33 -0.47
N SER A 106 -8.38 -6.02 0.14
CA SER A 106 -7.11 -5.41 0.51
C SER A 106 -6.33 -4.98 -0.72
N LEU A 107 -6.30 -5.82 -1.76
CA LEU A 107 -5.61 -5.53 -3.01
C LEU A 107 -6.23 -4.34 -3.75
N LEU A 108 -7.57 -4.25 -3.78
CA LEU A 108 -8.29 -3.10 -4.33
C LEU A 108 -7.95 -1.81 -3.57
N ARG A 109 -7.86 -1.86 -2.23
CA ARG A 109 -7.41 -0.70 -1.44
C ARG A 109 -5.98 -0.31 -1.75
N THR A 110 -5.09 -1.27 -1.96
CA THR A 110 -3.68 -1.02 -2.31
C THR A 110 -3.54 -0.33 -3.67
N ILE A 111 -4.18 -0.86 -4.73
CA ILE A 111 -4.13 -0.24 -6.06
C ILE A 111 -4.80 1.15 -6.06
N ARG A 112 -5.95 1.31 -5.39
CA ARG A 112 -6.61 2.62 -5.21
C ARG A 112 -5.69 3.62 -4.56
N SER A 113 -5.00 3.21 -3.50
CA SER A 113 -4.03 4.04 -2.79
C SER A 113 -2.86 4.48 -3.68
N LYS A 114 -2.33 3.55 -4.50
CA LYS A 114 -1.23 3.83 -5.44
C LYS A 114 -1.65 4.82 -6.53
N VAL A 115 -2.81 4.61 -7.13
CA VAL A 115 -3.41 5.49 -8.15
C VAL A 115 -3.70 6.87 -7.56
N LEU A 116 -4.26 6.92 -6.35
CA LEU A 116 -4.57 8.15 -5.64
C LEU A 116 -3.33 9.02 -5.38
N LEU A 117 -2.22 8.41 -4.94
CA LEU A 117 -0.94 9.11 -4.76
C LEU A 117 -0.44 9.76 -6.05
N LYS A 118 -0.62 9.09 -7.19
CA LYS A 118 -0.24 9.59 -8.52
C LYS A 118 -1.11 10.78 -8.96
N ILE A 119 -2.43 10.69 -8.76
CA ILE A 119 -3.39 11.73 -9.13
C ILE A 119 -3.19 13.00 -8.28
N VAL A 120 -2.93 12.84 -6.98
CA VAL A 120 -2.84 13.95 -6.03
C VAL A 120 -1.53 14.74 -6.18
N LYS A 121 -0.43 14.08 -6.56
CA LYS A 121 0.92 14.67 -6.63
C LYS A 121 1.06 16.02 -7.36
N PRO A 122 0.44 16.27 -8.52
CA PRO A 122 0.58 17.56 -9.23
C PRO A 122 -0.31 18.69 -8.69
N TYR A 123 -1.23 18.43 -7.75
CA TYR A 123 -2.20 19.42 -7.27
C TYR A 123 -1.93 19.84 -5.82
N ARG A 124 -2.27 21.09 -5.49
CA ARG A 124 -2.22 21.61 -4.11
C ARG A 124 -3.55 21.41 -3.37
N THR A 125 -4.64 21.57 -4.09
CA THR A 125 -6.01 21.43 -3.60
C THR A 125 -6.79 20.62 -4.62
N MET A 126 -7.54 19.61 -4.17
CA MET A 126 -8.29 18.74 -5.05
C MET A 126 -9.67 18.45 -4.46
N ASP A 127 -10.69 18.44 -5.31
CA ASP A 127 -12.04 18.04 -4.93
C ASP A 127 -12.11 16.51 -4.73
N THR A 128 -12.65 16.07 -3.60
CA THR A 128 -12.88 14.65 -3.31
C THR A 128 -13.86 14.00 -4.28
N GLN A 129 -14.80 14.76 -4.86
CA GLN A 129 -15.69 14.27 -5.92
C GLN A 129 -14.94 13.96 -7.21
N TYR A 130 -13.92 14.77 -7.54
CA TYR A 130 -13.05 14.50 -8.68
C TYR A 130 -12.23 13.22 -8.45
N ILE A 131 -11.70 13.05 -7.24
CA ILE A 131 -10.99 11.83 -6.84
C ILE A 131 -11.89 10.60 -6.97
N ALA A 132 -13.14 10.69 -6.51
CA ALA A 132 -14.12 9.61 -6.61
C ALA A 132 -14.34 9.16 -8.06
N ARG A 133 -14.54 10.11 -8.99
CA ARG A 133 -14.72 9.82 -10.42
C ARG A 133 -13.49 9.16 -11.03
N GLU A 134 -12.31 9.61 -10.65
CA GLU A 134 -11.06 9.06 -11.18
C GLU A 134 -10.80 7.63 -10.66
N LEU A 135 -11.21 7.33 -9.42
CA LEU A 135 -11.16 6.00 -8.81
C LEU A 135 -12.34 5.09 -9.16
N ASN A 136 -12.98 5.31 -10.32
CA ASN A 136 -14.11 4.53 -10.84
C ASN A 136 -15.44 4.72 -10.06
N ASP A 137 -15.78 5.98 -9.76
CA ASP A 137 -17.05 6.40 -9.16
C ASP A 137 -17.35 5.73 -7.80
N ILE A 138 -16.31 5.55 -6.98
CA ILE A 138 -16.48 5.01 -5.62
C ILE A 138 -17.20 5.99 -4.68
N PRO A 139 -17.89 5.50 -3.63
CA PRO A 139 -18.56 6.36 -2.66
C PRO A 139 -17.60 7.34 -1.97
N LEU A 140 -18.06 8.57 -1.73
CA LEU A 140 -17.26 9.60 -1.05
C LEU A 140 -16.76 9.14 0.33
N SER A 141 -17.56 8.37 1.07
CA SER A 141 -17.15 7.79 2.35
C SER A 141 -15.94 6.86 2.23
N GLU A 142 -15.82 6.14 1.12
CA GLU A 142 -14.67 5.25 0.88
C GLU A 142 -13.43 6.05 0.48
N VAL A 143 -13.59 7.10 -0.34
CA VAL A 143 -12.52 8.05 -0.68
C VAL A 143 -11.96 8.70 0.58
N GLU A 144 -12.82 9.20 1.47
CA GLU A 144 -12.40 9.81 2.73
C GLU A 144 -11.69 8.81 3.65
N SER A 145 -12.17 7.57 3.72
CA SER A 145 -11.51 6.50 4.48
C SER A 145 -10.11 6.19 3.93
N LEU A 146 -9.96 6.12 2.60
CA LEU A 146 -8.66 5.91 1.95
C LEU A 146 -7.71 7.09 2.17
N LEU A 147 -8.19 8.33 2.00
CA LEU A 147 -7.40 9.53 2.26
C LEU A 147 -6.95 9.60 3.73
N SER A 148 -7.85 9.27 4.66
CA SER A 148 -7.54 9.24 6.08
C SER A 148 -6.45 8.22 6.40
N ALA A 149 -6.54 7.02 5.82
CA ALA A 149 -5.50 6.00 5.97
C ALA A 149 -4.15 6.48 5.43
N LEU A 150 -4.12 7.09 4.24
CA LEU A 150 -2.88 7.61 3.64
C LEU A 150 -2.23 8.76 4.42
N VAL A 151 -3.05 9.61 5.05
CA VAL A 151 -2.56 10.68 5.93
C VAL A 151 -2.01 10.10 7.23
N LEU A 152 -2.70 9.12 7.83
CA LEU A 152 -2.24 8.43 9.04
C LEU A 152 -0.94 7.65 8.81
N ASP A 153 -0.82 6.99 7.65
CA ASP A 153 0.39 6.28 7.22
C ASP A 153 1.53 7.23 6.81
N LYS A 154 1.29 8.55 6.85
CA LYS A 154 2.24 9.60 6.43
C LYS A 154 2.72 9.44 4.98
N LYS A 155 1.94 8.76 4.13
CA LYS A 155 2.20 8.68 2.68
C LYS A 155 1.82 10.00 1.98
N ILE A 156 0.87 10.74 2.56
CA ILE A 156 0.44 12.07 2.10
C ILE A 156 0.42 13.04 3.28
N GLU A 157 1.08 14.20 3.13
CA GLU A 157 0.94 15.32 4.06
C GLU A 157 -0.22 16.21 3.61
N ALA A 158 -1.44 15.91 4.06
CA ALA A 158 -2.62 16.66 3.67
C ALA A 158 -3.64 16.80 4.81
N ARG A 159 -4.53 17.78 4.66
CA ARG A 159 -5.73 17.96 5.48
C ARG A 159 -6.97 17.70 4.63
N ILE A 160 -7.94 17.01 5.20
CA ILE A 160 -9.22 16.72 4.58
C ILE A 160 -10.22 17.72 5.13
N ASP A 161 -10.81 18.54 4.26
CA ASP A 161 -11.93 19.42 4.57
C ASP A 161 -13.22 18.73 4.16
N GLN A 162 -13.92 18.16 5.15
CA GLN A 162 -15.19 17.46 4.94
C GLN A 162 -16.36 18.40 4.63
N VAL A 163 -16.28 19.68 4.98
CA VAL A 163 -17.37 20.65 4.74
C VAL A 163 -17.36 21.09 3.28
N HIS A 164 -16.17 21.41 2.76
CA HIS A 164 -16.00 21.82 1.37
C HIS A 164 -15.70 20.64 0.42
N HIS A 165 -15.62 19.41 0.94
CA HIS A 165 -15.26 18.21 0.19
C HIS A 165 -13.91 18.34 -0.56
N THR A 166 -12.92 18.97 0.06
CA THR A 166 -11.61 19.20 -0.57
C THR A 166 -10.46 18.59 0.22
N LEU A 167 -9.48 18.07 -0.51
CA LEU A 167 -8.17 17.67 0.00
C LEU A 167 -7.18 18.81 -0.21
N VAL A 168 -6.55 19.28 0.87
CA VAL A 168 -5.55 20.35 0.83
C VAL A 168 -4.20 19.75 1.23
N LEU A 169 -3.24 19.72 0.31
CA LEU A 169 -1.88 19.31 0.63
C LEU A 169 -1.19 20.39 1.45
N LEU A 170 -0.44 19.95 2.47
CA LEU A 170 0.38 20.82 3.29
C LEU A 170 1.75 20.97 2.63
N ASP A 171 2.17 22.21 2.37
CA ASP A 171 3.58 22.46 2.07
C ASP A 171 4.36 22.36 3.38
N SER A 172 5.35 21.47 3.46
CA SER A 172 6.35 21.50 4.52
C SER A 172 7.14 22.81 4.39
N LYS A 173 6.72 23.86 5.10
CA LYS A 173 7.48 25.11 5.16
C LYS A 173 8.81 24.84 5.88
N PRO A 174 9.95 25.22 5.29
CA PRO A 174 11.27 25.00 5.91
C PRO A 174 11.40 25.68 7.29
N GLU A 175 10.63 26.74 7.52
CA GLU A 175 10.56 27.47 8.80
C GLU A 175 10.07 26.60 9.97
N GLU A 176 9.15 25.65 9.74
CA GLU A 176 8.64 24.80 10.82
C GLU A 176 9.71 23.83 11.36
N LYS A 177 10.58 23.31 10.49
CA LYS A 177 11.71 22.47 10.90
C LYS A 177 12.72 23.23 11.74
N PHE A 178 13.01 24.48 11.33
CA PHE A 178 13.90 25.36 12.07
C PHE A 178 13.33 25.71 13.45
N GLN A 179 12.05 26.11 13.51
CA GLN A 179 11.36 26.43 14.76
C GLN A 179 11.30 25.22 15.71
N THR A 180 11.02 24.02 15.19
CA THR A 180 11.01 22.79 15.99
C THR A 180 12.38 22.48 16.57
N SER A 181 13.45 22.71 15.79
CA SER A 181 14.83 22.48 16.24
C SER A 181 15.25 23.47 17.33
N ILE A 182 14.90 24.75 17.20
CA ILE A 182 15.12 25.76 18.24
C ILE A 182 14.37 25.40 19.52
N LYS A 183 13.10 25.01 19.40
CA LYS A 183 12.30 24.60 20.56
C LYS A 183 12.95 23.42 21.28
N GLY A 184 13.41 22.41 20.53
CA GLY A 184 14.16 21.29 21.12
C GLY A 184 15.43 21.74 21.85
N TRP A 185 16.16 22.72 21.30
CA TRP A 185 17.30 23.34 21.98
C TRP A 185 16.91 24.06 23.27
N CYS A 186 15.86 24.89 23.25
CA CYS A 186 15.34 25.56 24.44
C CYS A 186 14.97 24.55 25.53
N ASP A 187 14.25 23.48 25.17
CA ASP A 187 13.85 22.43 26.12
C ASP A 187 15.08 21.72 26.73
N THR A 188 16.13 21.47 25.94
CA THR A 188 17.38 20.88 26.46
C THR A 188 18.13 21.84 27.41
N LEU A 189 18.09 23.14 27.12
CA LEU A 189 18.75 24.15 27.94
C LEU A 189 18.01 24.37 29.26
N GLU A 190 16.67 24.36 29.24
CA GLU A 190 15.85 24.38 30.46
C GLU A 190 16.09 23.14 31.32
N LYS A 191 16.18 21.95 30.70
CA LYS A 191 16.55 20.72 31.42
C LYS A 191 17.94 20.83 32.06
N PHE A 192 18.93 21.34 31.32
CA PHE A 192 20.27 21.54 31.86
C PHE A 192 20.29 22.57 33.02
N HIS A 193 19.54 23.66 32.89
CA HIS A 193 19.38 24.64 33.95
C HIS A 193 18.74 24.04 35.20
N SER A 194 17.66 23.26 35.05
CA SER A 194 17.03 22.56 36.17
C SER A 194 18.00 21.59 36.86
N TRP A 195 18.81 20.86 36.09
CA TRP A 195 19.76 19.87 36.61
C TRP A 195 20.93 20.52 37.37
N THR A 196 21.40 21.67 36.89
CA THR A 196 22.44 22.44 37.57
C THR A 196 21.92 23.08 38.86
N MET A 197 20.70 23.62 38.86
CA MET A 197 20.07 24.15 40.08
C MET A 197 19.82 23.07 41.13
N ASP A 198 19.37 21.89 40.71
CA ASP A 198 19.17 20.75 41.61
C ASP A 198 20.49 20.31 42.26
N ARG A 199 21.58 20.22 41.47
CA ARG A 199 22.92 19.94 42.01
C ARG A 199 23.44 21.01 42.97
N ILE A 200 23.22 22.29 42.69
CA ILE A 200 23.63 23.37 43.60
C ILE A 200 22.83 23.27 44.92
N SER A 201 21.53 22.97 44.86
CA SER A 201 20.70 22.82 46.06
C SER A 201 21.14 21.64 46.95
N THR A 202 21.52 20.50 46.33
CA THR A 202 22.03 19.33 47.06
C THR A 202 23.46 19.50 47.60
N GLY A 203 24.27 20.36 46.99
CA GLY A 203 25.65 20.64 47.42
C GLY A 203 25.78 21.65 48.57
N VAL A 204 24.72 22.44 48.86
CA VAL A 204 24.70 23.44 49.95
C VAL A 204 24.22 22.82 51.28
N GLY A 205 23.84 21.55 51.29
CA GLY A 205 23.41 20.79 52.47
C GLY A 205 24.49 19.95 53.18
N MET A 206 25.77 20.12 52.85
CA MET A 206 26.92 19.57 53.60
C MET A 206 27.73 20.69 54.25
#